data_AF-A0A810NB62-F1
#
_entry.id   AF-A0A810NB62-F1
#
_cell.length_a   1.000
_cell.length_b   1.000
_cell.length_c   1.000
_cell.angle_alpha   90.00
_cell.angle_beta   90.00
_cell.angle_gamma   90.00
#
_symmetry.space_group_name_H-M   'P 1'
#
loop_
_entity.id
_entity.type
_entity.pdbx_description
1 polymer ?
#
loop_
_entity_poly.entity_id
_entity_poly.type
_entity_poly.pdbx_seq_one_letter_code
_entity_poly.pdbx_strand_id
1 'polypeptide(L)'
;MRFWGKLLAASFGMAALVAAAQFGVVYGLNALRLDREFLSGADNEWNLQLTWAAWFAALAVLAGATYAASLAVAQSGRSRIGAGVRAVGGIGAALGAAAASVPLTLQPARLARVNASFNPELTAAIAVGAGLVAGLLVTLLVVGRKPLSTNLWVCTGGVWVLAAASFMDSAQFGRTRDALAEYYDPMRLGVLDLSALEPIPRATFSMPVLALLAALVCGLVARHQGRSRLWLALSGAIGPLLVAMAYVIGGPGVSRALTDQADAYLGAMIAVVVGLAVSSIIALAPRRPGIL
;
A
#
# COMPACT_ATOMS: atom_id res chain seq x y z
N MET A 1 -33.46 -6.34 -1.24
CA MET A 1 -32.54 -6.23 -2.40
C MET A 1 -31.89 -4.84 -2.54
N ARG A 2 -32.60 -3.72 -2.34
CA ARG A 2 -32.07 -2.35 -2.54
C ARG A 2 -30.82 -2.00 -1.72
N PHE A 3 -30.69 -2.50 -0.48
CA PHE A 3 -29.51 -2.23 0.36
C PHE A 3 -28.22 -2.84 -0.20
N TRP A 4 -28.25 -4.14 -0.51
CA TRP A 4 -27.09 -4.86 -1.03
C TRP A 4 -26.63 -4.33 -2.39
N GLY A 5 -27.58 -3.96 -3.27
CA GLY A 5 -27.25 -3.32 -4.55
C GLY A 5 -26.55 -1.96 -4.37
N LYS A 6 -27.05 -1.12 -3.46
CA LYS A 6 -26.41 0.17 -3.13
C LYS A 6 -25.01 -0.01 -2.54
N LEU A 7 -24.85 -0.99 -1.64
CA LEU A 7 -23.56 -1.29 -1.02
C LEU A 7 -22.52 -1.71 -2.06
N LEU A 8 -22.91 -2.63 -2.96
CA LEU A 8 -22.05 -3.15 -4.03
C LEU A 8 -21.69 -2.03 -5.02
N ALA A 9 -22.66 -1.23 -5.45
CA ALA A 9 -22.42 -0.10 -6.34
C ALA A 9 -21.49 0.95 -5.71
N ALA A 10 -21.67 1.25 -4.42
CA ALA A 10 -20.84 2.21 -3.71
C ALA A 10 -19.40 1.71 -3.52
N SER A 11 -19.20 0.44 -3.15
CA SER A 11 -17.86 -0.12 -3.02
C SER A 11 -17.15 -0.25 -4.36
N PHE A 12 -17.87 -0.69 -5.40
CA PHE A 12 -17.38 -0.74 -6.77
C PHE A 12 -16.93 0.64 -7.27
N GLY A 13 -17.83 1.63 -7.21
CA GLY A 13 -17.55 2.97 -7.73
C GLY A 13 -16.38 3.65 -7.02
N MET A 14 -16.32 3.54 -5.69
CA MET A 14 -15.22 4.13 -4.92
C MET A 14 -13.89 3.43 -5.17
N ALA A 15 -13.87 2.09 -5.26
CA ALA A 15 -12.65 1.35 -5.58
C ALA A 15 -12.13 1.68 -6.99
N ALA A 16 -13.02 1.73 -7.99
CA ALA A 16 -12.66 2.12 -9.35
C ALA A 16 -12.10 3.55 -9.40
N LEU A 17 -12.74 4.49 -8.70
CA LEU A 17 -12.30 5.89 -8.62
C LEU A 17 -10.92 6.01 -7.96
N VAL A 18 -10.68 5.32 -6.85
CA VAL A 18 -9.39 5.36 -6.15
C VAL A 18 -8.29 4.75 -7.00
N ALA A 19 -8.52 3.58 -7.61
CA ALA A 19 -7.57 2.99 -8.53
C ALA A 19 -7.23 3.94 -9.70
N ALA A 20 -8.25 4.48 -10.38
CA ALA A 20 -8.04 5.41 -11.49
C ALA A 20 -7.27 6.67 -11.06
N ALA A 21 -7.58 7.22 -9.88
CA ALA A 21 -6.88 8.39 -9.35
C ALA A 21 -5.41 8.10 -9.05
N GLN A 22 -5.11 6.98 -8.38
CA GLN A 22 -3.73 6.61 -8.03
C GLN A 22 -2.87 6.36 -9.26
N PHE A 23 -3.36 5.54 -10.18
CA PHE A 23 -2.65 5.28 -11.44
C PHE A 23 -2.54 6.56 -12.28
N GLY A 24 -3.58 7.38 -12.35
CA GLY A 24 -3.57 8.64 -13.09
C GLY A 24 -2.51 9.62 -12.60
N VAL A 25 -2.37 9.79 -11.27
CA VAL A 25 -1.32 10.63 -10.68
C VAL A 25 0.06 10.12 -11.07
N VAL A 26 0.31 8.82 -10.90
CA VAL A 26 1.66 8.26 -11.01
C VAL A 26 2.09 8.09 -12.47
N TYR A 27 1.17 7.79 -13.38
CA TYR A 27 1.42 7.88 -14.82
C TYR A 27 1.62 9.32 -15.28
N GLY A 28 0.79 10.26 -14.80
CA GLY A 28 0.90 11.68 -15.15
C GLY A 28 2.23 12.31 -14.72
N LEU A 29 2.79 11.85 -13.61
CA LEU A 29 4.12 12.26 -13.11
C LEU A 29 5.28 11.47 -13.74
N ASN A 30 5.01 10.54 -14.67
CA ASN A 30 5.99 9.58 -15.20
C ASN A 30 6.75 8.78 -14.12
N ALA A 31 6.16 8.62 -12.93
CA ALA A 31 6.77 7.87 -11.83
C ALA A 31 6.63 6.35 -12.03
N LEU A 32 5.51 5.90 -12.62
CA LEU A 32 5.26 4.51 -13.01
C LEU A 32 5.26 4.42 -14.53
N ARG A 33 6.17 3.62 -15.08
CA ARG A 33 6.43 3.52 -16.52
C ARG A 33 6.52 2.05 -16.89
N LEU A 34 5.39 1.47 -17.26
CA LEU A 34 5.28 0.08 -17.69
C LEU A 34 5.47 -0.08 -19.21
N ASP A 35 5.51 1.02 -19.97
CA ASP A 35 5.54 1.08 -21.43
C ASP A 35 6.94 1.37 -22.01
N ARG A 36 7.99 1.25 -21.19
CA ARG A 36 9.38 1.53 -21.61
C ARG A 36 10.18 0.27 -21.91
N GLU A 37 11.36 0.48 -22.48
CA GLU A 37 12.35 -0.56 -22.65
C GLU A 37 13.07 -0.85 -21.32
N PHE A 38 13.12 -2.12 -20.94
CA PHE A 38 13.85 -2.63 -19.78
C PHE A 38 15.06 -3.41 -20.29
N LEU A 39 16.25 -2.81 -20.16
CA LEU A 39 17.52 -3.38 -20.60
C LEU A 39 17.92 -4.60 -19.74
N SER A 40 18.85 -5.41 -20.24
CA SER A 40 19.37 -6.56 -19.50
C SER A 40 19.96 -6.13 -18.15
N GLY A 41 19.44 -6.67 -17.05
CA GLY A 41 19.80 -6.27 -15.68
C GLY A 41 18.78 -5.36 -14.99
N ALA A 42 17.72 -4.92 -15.68
CA ALA A 42 16.66 -4.06 -15.14
C ALA A 42 15.51 -4.82 -14.43
N ASP A 43 15.73 -6.08 -14.02
CA ASP A 43 14.71 -6.90 -13.34
C ASP A 43 14.20 -6.24 -12.05
N ASN A 44 15.08 -5.53 -11.35
CA ASN A 44 14.73 -4.76 -10.15
C ASN A 44 13.78 -3.58 -10.49
N GLU A 45 13.97 -2.93 -11.63
CA GLU A 45 13.10 -1.83 -12.05
C GLU A 45 11.70 -2.35 -12.43
N TRP A 46 11.61 -3.50 -13.10
CA TRP A 46 10.31 -4.13 -13.41
C TRP A 46 9.57 -4.53 -12.12
N ASN A 47 10.25 -5.24 -11.22
CA ASN A 47 9.67 -5.67 -9.95
C ASN A 47 9.19 -4.49 -9.09
N LEU A 48 9.92 -3.37 -9.13
CA LEU A 48 9.51 -2.14 -8.45
C LEU A 48 8.19 -1.59 -8.99
N GLN A 49 8.00 -1.58 -10.31
CA GLN A 49 6.73 -1.16 -10.91
C GLN A 49 5.59 -2.11 -10.53
N LEU A 50 5.86 -3.42 -10.49
CA LEU A 50 4.89 -4.42 -10.03
C LEU A 50 4.51 -4.24 -8.55
N THR A 51 5.46 -3.88 -7.69
CA THR A 51 5.21 -3.58 -6.27
C THR A 51 4.22 -2.42 -6.12
N TRP A 52 4.40 -1.33 -6.87
CA TRP A 52 3.45 -0.20 -6.86
C TRP A 52 2.07 -0.60 -7.38
N ALA A 53 2.02 -1.31 -8.52
CA ALA A 53 0.76 -1.76 -9.11
C ALA A 53 -0.04 -2.66 -8.15
N ALA A 54 0.63 -3.61 -7.49
CA ALA A 54 0.01 -4.48 -6.49
C ALA A 54 -0.51 -3.69 -5.28
N TRP A 55 0.26 -2.71 -4.79
CA TRP A 55 -0.14 -1.86 -3.67
C TRP A 55 -1.35 -0.99 -4.00
N PHE A 56 -1.38 -0.35 -5.17
CA PHE A 56 -2.53 0.45 -5.62
C PHE A 56 -3.79 -0.39 -5.75
N ALA A 57 -3.68 -1.57 -6.39
CA ALA A 57 -4.82 -2.48 -6.51
C ALA A 57 -5.38 -2.87 -5.13
N ALA A 58 -4.51 -3.26 -4.19
CA ALA A 58 -4.92 -3.64 -2.84
C ALA A 58 -5.57 -2.46 -2.07
N LEU A 59 -4.99 -1.27 -2.19
CA LEU A 59 -5.45 -0.06 -1.52
C LEU A 59 -6.81 0.43 -2.06
N ALA A 60 -7.04 0.31 -3.37
CA ALA A 60 -8.33 0.62 -3.98
C ALA A 60 -9.45 -0.27 -3.44
N VAL A 61 -9.19 -1.58 -3.26
CA VAL A 61 -10.14 -2.51 -2.63
C VAL A 61 -10.45 -2.08 -1.19
N LEU A 62 -9.43 -1.73 -0.42
CA LEU A 62 -9.58 -1.25 0.96
C LEU A 62 -10.38 0.05 1.03
N ALA A 63 -10.13 1.01 0.13
CA ALA A 63 -10.84 2.27 0.06
C ALA A 63 -12.34 2.06 -0.25
N GLY A 64 -12.65 1.28 -1.28
CA GLY A 64 -14.03 1.01 -1.65
C GLY A 64 -14.80 0.27 -0.56
N ALA A 65 -14.19 -0.74 0.06
CA ALA A 65 -14.83 -1.52 1.12
C ALA A 65 -15.04 -0.71 2.41
N THR A 66 -14.06 0.11 2.81
CA THR A 66 -14.19 1.00 3.99
C THR A 66 -15.21 2.10 3.78
N TYR A 67 -15.27 2.68 2.57
CA TYR A 67 -16.30 3.66 2.20
C TYR A 67 -17.70 3.05 2.26
N ALA A 68 -17.93 1.92 1.58
CA ALA A 68 -19.22 1.25 1.61
C ALA A 68 -19.65 0.83 3.02
N ALA A 69 -18.69 0.40 3.84
CA ALA A 69 -18.90 0.15 5.26
C ALA A 69 -19.33 1.40 6.06
N SER A 70 -18.72 2.55 5.82
CA SER A 70 -19.13 3.82 6.47
C SER A 70 -20.56 4.21 6.09
N LEU A 71 -20.94 4.04 4.82
CA LEU A 71 -22.31 4.26 4.35
C LEU A 71 -23.29 3.28 5.00
N ALA A 72 -22.92 2.00 5.12
CA ALA A 72 -23.75 1.00 5.77
C ALA A 72 -24.01 1.31 7.25
N VAL A 73 -23.00 1.81 7.98
CA VAL A 73 -23.15 2.26 9.37
C VAL A 73 -24.08 3.46 9.45
N ALA A 74 -23.88 4.46 8.60
CA ALA A 74 -24.71 5.66 8.56
C ALA A 74 -26.19 5.34 8.26
N GLN A 75 -26.47 4.40 7.35
CA GLN A 75 -27.83 4.03 6.95
C GLN A 75 -28.54 3.11 7.95
N SER A 76 -27.80 2.24 8.63
CA SER A 76 -28.41 1.23 9.52
C SER A 76 -28.53 1.67 10.98
N GLY A 77 -27.88 2.77 11.38
CA GLY A 77 -27.79 3.22 12.77
C GLY A 77 -27.05 2.23 13.70
N ARG A 78 -26.45 1.16 13.14
CA ARG A 78 -25.75 0.13 13.90
C ARG A 78 -24.28 0.50 14.08
N SER A 79 -23.77 0.36 15.30
CA SER A 79 -22.36 0.61 15.61
C SER A 79 -21.40 -0.49 15.12
N ARG A 80 -21.92 -1.64 14.68
CA ARG A 80 -21.13 -2.80 14.23
C ARG A 80 -21.53 -3.27 12.84
N ILE A 81 -20.51 -3.57 12.05
CA ILE A 81 -20.63 -4.10 10.69
C ILE A 81 -20.53 -5.62 10.75
N GLY A 82 -21.54 -6.32 10.25
CA GLY A 82 -21.55 -7.77 10.14
C GLY A 82 -20.64 -8.30 9.03
N ALA A 83 -20.28 -9.58 9.10
CA ALA A 83 -19.41 -10.24 8.11
C ALA A 83 -19.94 -10.11 6.67
N GLY A 84 -21.27 -10.20 6.47
CA GLY A 84 -21.88 -10.06 5.14
C GLY A 84 -21.63 -8.70 4.48
N VAL A 85 -21.66 -7.61 5.25
CA VAL A 85 -21.36 -6.26 4.70
C VAL A 85 -19.89 -6.15 4.31
N ARG A 86 -18.98 -6.77 5.08
CA ARG A 86 -17.55 -6.83 4.71
C ARG A 86 -17.32 -7.65 3.45
N ALA A 87 -17.96 -8.81 3.35
CA ALA A 87 -17.84 -9.68 2.19
C ALA A 87 -18.40 -9.02 0.93
N VAL A 88 -19.65 -8.56 0.95
CA VAL A 88 -20.27 -7.91 -0.23
C VAL A 88 -19.58 -6.60 -0.59
N GLY A 89 -19.24 -5.78 0.41
CA GLY A 89 -18.48 -4.55 0.21
C GLY A 89 -17.10 -4.83 -0.39
N GLY A 90 -16.38 -5.82 0.15
CA GLY A 90 -15.07 -6.26 -0.33
C GLY A 90 -15.12 -6.82 -1.76
N ILE A 91 -16.10 -7.66 -2.08
CA ILE A 91 -16.29 -8.21 -3.45
C ILE A 91 -16.58 -7.08 -4.43
N GLY A 92 -17.52 -6.18 -4.11
CA GLY A 92 -17.81 -5.03 -4.97
C GLY A 92 -16.58 -4.13 -5.17
N ALA A 93 -15.81 -3.90 -4.12
CA ALA A 93 -14.56 -3.13 -4.20
C ALA A 93 -13.49 -3.84 -5.03
N ALA A 94 -13.34 -5.17 -4.90
CA ALA A 94 -12.42 -5.97 -5.71
C ALA A 94 -12.77 -5.88 -7.20
N LEU A 95 -14.05 -5.98 -7.54
CA LEU A 95 -14.52 -5.82 -8.92
C LEU A 95 -14.28 -4.40 -9.46
N GLY A 96 -14.54 -3.37 -8.64
CA GLY A 96 -14.30 -1.98 -9.03
C GLY A 96 -12.82 -1.66 -9.22
N ALA A 97 -11.98 -2.08 -8.28
CA ALA A 97 -10.53 -1.95 -8.38
C ALA A 97 -9.99 -2.72 -9.58
N ALA A 98 -10.50 -3.93 -9.87
CA ALA A 98 -10.13 -4.70 -11.05
C ALA A 98 -10.48 -3.97 -12.34
N ALA A 99 -11.70 -3.43 -12.44
CA ALA A 99 -12.17 -2.72 -13.63
C ALA A 99 -11.29 -1.53 -14.03
N ALA A 100 -10.66 -0.86 -13.06
CA ALA A 100 -9.73 0.24 -13.31
C ALA A 100 -8.26 -0.21 -13.39
N SER A 101 -7.79 -0.99 -12.43
CA SER A 101 -6.36 -1.33 -12.31
C SER A 101 -5.88 -2.24 -13.43
N VAL A 102 -6.67 -3.26 -13.79
CA VAL A 102 -6.31 -4.26 -14.82
C VAL A 102 -5.99 -3.61 -16.17
N PRO A 103 -6.88 -2.81 -16.79
CA PRO A 103 -6.55 -2.17 -18.07
C PRO A 103 -5.38 -1.19 -17.95
N LEU A 104 -5.34 -0.41 -16.86
CA LEU A 104 -4.29 0.59 -16.62
C LEU A 104 -2.91 -0.03 -16.40
N THR A 105 -2.80 -1.31 -16.06
CA THR A 105 -1.50 -1.99 -15.90
C THR A 105 -1.17 -2.86 -17.11
N LEU A 106 -2.15 -3.59 -17.64
CA LEU A 106 -1.92 -4.53 -18.74
C LEU A 106 -1.66 -3.81 -20.05
N GLN A 107 -2.41 -2.75 -20.38
CA GLN A 107 -2.22 -2.02 -21.63
C GLN A 107 -0.79 -1.49 -21.79
N PRO A 108 -0.21 -0.75 -20.82
CA PRO A 108 1.18 -0.31 -20.94
C PRO A 108 2.17 -1.48 -20.86
N ALA A 109 1.89 -2.52 -20.06
CA ALA A 109 2.76 -3.71 -19.99
C ALA A 109 2.85 -4.46 -21.34
N ARG A 110 1.83 -4.39 -22.21
CA ARG A 110 1.91 -4.92 -23.58
C ARG A 110 2.94 -4.21 -24.44
N LEU A 111 3.13 -2.92 -24.17
CA LEU A 111 4.05 -2.06 -24.90
C LEU A 111 5.47 -2.13 -24.32
N ALA A 112 5.64 -2.76 -23.16
CA ALA A 112 6.94 -3.00 -22.55
C ALA A 112 7.84 -3.81 -23.48
N ARG A 113 9.05 -3.32 -23.72
CA ARG A 113 10.10 -4.09 -24.38
C ARG A 113 11.06 -4.58 -23.31
N VAL A 114 10.89 -5.82 -22.88
CA VAL A 114 11.76 -6.43 -21.86
C VAL A 114 12.73 -7.34 -22.59
N ASN A 115 14.04 -7.09 -22.43
CA ASN A 115 15.09 -7.95 -23.00
C ASN A 115 15.27 -9.28 -22.23
N ALA A 116 14.34 -9.63 -21.34
CA ALA A 116 14.38 -10.80 -20.46
C ALA A 116 13.36 -11.88 -20.88
N SER A 117 13.61 -13.12 -20.43
CA SER A 117 12.89 -14.35 -20.82
C SER A 117 11.46 -14.49 -20.29
N PHE A 118 10.83 -13.43 -19.77
CA PHE A 118 9.52 -13.49 -19.12
C PHE A 118 8.46 -12.64 -19.84
N ASN A 119 7.20 -13.07 -19.75
CA ASN A 119 6.08 -12.38 -20.37
C ASN A 119 5.63 -11.18 -19.49
N PRO A 120 5.78 -9.92 -19.95
CA PRO A 120 5.46 -8.74 -19.14
C PRO A 120 3.96 -8.62 -18.85
N GLU A 121 3.09 -9.00 -19.80
CA GLU A 121 1.65 -8.99 -19.58
C GLU A 121 1.23 -9.95 -18.47
N LEU A 122 1.80 -11.16 -18.48
CA LEU A 122 1.49 -12.19 -17.49
C LEU A 122 1.95 -11.78 -16.10
N THR A 123 3.18 -11.27 -15.97
CA THR A 123 3.71 -10.85 -14.66
C THR A 123 2.97 -9.63 -14.09
N ALA A 124 2.59 -8.67 -14.94
CA ALA A 124 1.73 -7.55 -14.55
C ALA A 124 0.33 -8.03 -14.13
N ALA A 125 -0.30 -8.95 -14.87
CA ALA A 125 -1.59 -9.53 -14.53
C ALA A 125 -1.56 -10.24 -13.17
N ILE A 126 -0.53 -11.05 -12.93
CA ILE A 126 -0.34 -11.77 -11.66
C ILE A 126 -0.17 -10.79 -10.52
N ALA A 127 0.67 -9.75 -10.67
CA ALA A 127 0.92 -8.79 -9.62
C ALA A 127 -0.34 -8.02 -9.21
N VAL A 128 -1.10 -7.51 -10.18
CA VAL A 128 -2.36 -6.81 -9.92
C VAL A 128 -3.42 -7.76 -9.36
N GLY A 129 -3.55 -8.95 -9.93
CA GLY A 129 -4.45 -9.99 -9.43
C GLY A 129 -4.17 -10.34 -7.97
N ALA A 130 -2.90 -10.57 -7.62
CA ALA A 130 -2.48 -10.84 -6.25
C ALA A 130 -2.73 -9.64 -5.33
N GLY A 131 -2.52 -8.41 -5.80
CA GLY A 131 -2.85 -7.18 -5.07
C GLY A 131 -4.33 -7.07 -4.75
N LEU A 132 -5.21 -7.36 -5.71
CA LEU A 132 -6.67 -7.39 -5.49
C LEU A 132 -7.07 -8.43 -4.44
N VAL A 133 -6.51 -9.63 -4.51
CA VAL A 133 -6.74 -10.70 -3.53
C VAL A 133 -6.24 -10.29 -2.14
N ALA A 134 -5.03 -9.72 -2.06
CA ALA A 134 -4.46 -9.20 -0.82
C ALA A 134 -5.37 -8.14 -0.19
N GLY A 135 -5.82 -7.15 -0.97
CA GLY A 135 -6.76 -6.13 -0.53
C GLY A 135 -8.06 -6.74 0.00
N LEU A 136 -8.63 -7.72 -0.72
CA LEU A 136 -9.85 -8.41 -0.29
C LEU A 136 -9.64 -9.13 1.05
N LEU A 137 -8.54 -9.86 1.25
CA LEU A 137 -8.24 -10.52 2.52
C LEU A 137 -8.08 -9.52 3.67
N VAL A 138 -7.36 -8.42 3.44
CA VAL A 138 -7.14 -7.37 4.45
C VAL A 138 -8.47 -6.67 4.81
N THR A 139 -9.39 -6.48 3.86
CA THR A 139 -10.68 -5.84 4.16
C THR A 139 -11.50 -6.62 5.20
N LEU A 140 -11.47 -7.96 5.14
CA LEU A 140 -12.18 -8.82 6.10
C LEU A 140 -11.69 -8.59 7.53
N LEU A 141 -10.41 -8.26 7.68
CA LEU A 141 -9.77 -7.96 8.96
C LEU A 141 -10.00 -6.52 9.40
N VAL A 142 -9.87 -5.55 8.50
CA VAL A 142 -9.79 -4.12 8.84
C VAL A 142 -11.15 -3.45 8.95
N VAL A 143 -12.08 -3.78 8.05
CA VAL A 143 -13.34 -3.03 7.91
C VAL A 143 -14.20 -3.15 9.17
N GLY A 144 -14.56 -2.00 9.76
CA GLY A 144 -15.32 -1.95 11.02
C GLY A 144 -14.48 -2.14 12.28
N ARG A 145 -13.15 -2.23 12.18
CA ARG A 145 -12.23 -2.25 13.32
C ARG A 145 -11.37 -0.98 13.32
N LYS A 146 -11.87 0.05 14.03
CA LYS A 146 -11.25 1.40 14.04
C LYS A 146 -9.73 1.41 14.26
N PRO A 147 -9.15 0.70 15.25
CA PRO A 147 -7.69 0.72 15.45
C PRO A 147 -6.92 0.26 14.22
N LEU A 148 -7.38 -0.81 13.57
CA LEU A 148 -6.74 -1.36 12.37
C LEU A 148 -6.88 -0.39 11.18
N SER A 149 -8.07 0.16 10.97
CA SER A 149 -8.32 1.07 9.84
C SER A 149 -7.59 2.40 10.00
N THR A 150 -7.46 2.92 11.22
CA THR A 150 -6.73 4.17 11.45
C THR A 150 -5.24 3.99 11.17
N ASN A 151 -4.62 2.91 11.66
CA ASN A 151 -3.22 2.64 11.35
C ASN A 151 -2.99 2.44 9.84
N LEU A 152 -3.87 1.69 9.17
CA LEU A 152 -3.82 1.52 7.72
C LEU A 152 -3.77 2.88 7.00
N TRP A 153 -4.71 3.78 7.27
CA TRP A 153 -4.78 5.08 6.58
C TRP A 153 -3.65 6.03 6.94
N VAL A 154 -3.18 6.01 8.19
CA VAL A 154 -2.00 6.79 8.62
C VAL A 154 -0.74 6.31 7.89
N CYS A 155 -0.50 4.99 7.82
CA CYS A 155 0.62 4.44 7.07
C CYS A 155 0.49 4.72 5.58
N THR A 156 -0.70 4.57 4.99
CA THR A 156 -0.93 4.91 3.58
C THR A 156 -0.61 6.37 3.28
N GLY A 157 -1.08 7.30 4.11
CA GLY A 157 -0.74 8.72 3.99
C GLY A 157 0.76 8.96 4.11
N GLY A 158 1.41 8.30 5.07
CA GLY A 158 2.86 8.33 5.23
C GLY A 158 3.62 7.83 4.01
N VAL A 159 3.23 6.70 3.42
CA VAL A 159 3.82 6.15 2.19
C VAL A 159 3.74 7.19 1.06
N TRP A 160 2.59 7.83 0.87
CA TRP A 160 2.43 8.88 -0.14
C TRP A 160 3.26 10.12 0.13
N VAL A 161 3.44 10.51 1.40
CA VAL A 161 4.32 11.63 1.79
C VAL A 161 5.78 11.29 1.49
N LEU A 162 6.23 10.08 1.85
CA LEU A 162 7.59 9.62 1.52
C LEU A 162 7.80 9.59 0.00
N ALA A 163 6.83 9.07 -0.74
CA ALA A 163 6.83 9.04 -2.19
C ALA A 163 6.95 10.46 -2.78
N ALA A 164 6.11 11.40 -2.33
CA ALA A 164 6.15 12.79 -2.79
C ALA A 164 7.49 13.47 -2.47
N ALA A 165 8.04 13.25 -1.26
CA ALA A 165 9.34 13.80 -0.87
C ALA A 165 10.48 13.25 -1.74
N SER A 166 10.53 11.93 -1.96
CA SER A 166 11.50 11.27 -2.85
C SER A 166 11.37 11.77 -4.29
N PHE A 167 10.13 11.92 -4.79
CA PHE A 167 9.87 12.44 -6.12
C PHE A 167 10.32 13.90 -6.28
N MET A 168 10.01 14.78 -5.31
CA MET A 168 10.40 16.18 -5.34
C MET A 168 11.92 16.36 -5.38
N ASP A 169 12.67 15.58 -4.61
CA ASP A 169 14.14 15.60 -4.63
C ASP A 169 14.68 15.18 -6.02
N SER A 170 14.14 14.09 -6.58
CA SER A 170 14.52 13.63 -7.92
C SER A 170 14.23 14.65 -9.03
N ALA A 171 13.12 15.39 -8.92
CA ALA A 171 12.65 16.34 -9.93
C ALA A 171 13.33 17.72 -9.84
N GLN A 172 13.71 18.17 -8.63
CA GLN A 172 14.30 19.49 -8.41
C GLN A 172 15.84 19.51 -8.50
N PHE A 173 16.52 18.45 -8.03
CA PHE A 173 17.98 18.42 -7.91
C PHE A 173 18.69 17.69 -9.07
N GLY A 174 18.05 17.58 -10.23
CA GLY A 174 18.75 17.26 -11.48
C GLY A 174 19.07 15.79 -11.76
N ARG A 175 18.65 14.83 -10.92
CA ARG A 175 18.80 13.39 -11.21
C ARG A 175 18.16 12.98 -12.55
N THR A 176 17.11 13.68 -12.99
CA THR A 176 16.46 13.45 -14.30
C THR A 176 17.03 14.26 -15.46
N ARG A 177 17.95 15.21 -15.23
CA ARG A 177 18.42 16.15 -16.26
C ARG A 177 19.88 15.98 -16.69
N ASP A 178 20.78 15.56 -15.80
CA ASP A 178 22.23 15.69 -16.06
C ASP A 178 23.02 14.39 -16.20
N ALA A 179 22.38 13.22 -16.20
CA ALA A 179 23.02 11.96 -16.57
C ALA A 179 22.33 11.37 -17.80
N LEU A 180 23.06 11.31 -18.91
CA LEU A 180 22.78 10.47 -20.08
C LEU A 180 21.95 9.24 -19.69
N ALA A 181 20.65 9.22 -20.04
CA ALA A 181 19.74 8.10 -20.31
C ALA A 181 19.87 6.70 -19.62
N GLU A 182 20.75 6.49 -18.65
CA GLU A 182 21.30 5.16 -18.32
C GLU A 182 21.05 4.75 -16.85
N TYR A 183 20.64 5.67 -15.96
CA TYR A 183 20.27 5.31 -14.58
C TYR A 183 19.02 6.06 -14.11
N TYR A 184 17.85 5.51 -14.40
CA TYR A 184 16.58 5.96 -13.85
C TYR A 184 16.45 5.38 -12.44
N ASP A 185 16.63 6.20 -11.40
CA ASP A 185 16.42 5.77 -10.00
C ASP A 185 14.92 5.86 -9.66
N PRO A 186 14.16 4.74 -9.71
CA PRO A 186 12.71 4.80 -9.64
C PRO A 186 12.27 5.05 -8.20
N MET A 187 11.18 5.79 -8.00
CA MET A 187 10.61 5.99 -6.66
C MET A 187 10.18 4.65 -6.05
N ARG A 188 10.72 4.30 -4.88
CA ARG A 188 10.47 3.02 -4.22
C ARG A 188 9.35 3.11 -3.19
N LEU A 189 8.51 2.08 -3.12
CA LEU A 189 7.36 2.06 -2.22
C LEU A 189 7.79 2.14 -0.76
N GLY A 190 7.53 3.27 -0.11
CA GLY A 190 7.85 3.43 1.29
C GLY A 190 9.30 3.77 1.62
N VAL A 191 10.07 4.16 0.62
CA VAL A 191 11.45 4.61 0.80
C VAL A 191 11.53 6.13 0.74
N LEU A 192 12.37 6.69 1.60
CA LEU A 192 12.72 8.10 1.59
C LEU A 192 14.09 8.29 0.92
N ASP A 193 14.09 8.55 -0.39
CA ASP A 193 15.30 8.71 -1.21
C ASP A 193 15.59 10.19 -1.45
N LEU A 194 16.17 10.85 -0.43
CA LEU A 194 16.56 12.26 -0.45
C LEU A 194 18.08 12.40 -0.53
N SER A 195 18.58 13.11 -1.54
CA SER A 195 20.01 13.39 -1.76
C SER A 195 20.74 13.89 -0.49
N ALA A 196 20.09 14.77 0.29
CA ALA A 196 20.64 15.36 1.51
C ALA A 196 20.93 14.36 2.65
N LEU A 197 20.41 13.12 2.58
CA LEU A 197 20.57 12.09 3.62
C LEU A 197 21.71 11.09 3.31
N GLU A 198 22.54 11.36 2.31
CA GLU A 198 23.69 10.51 1.97
C GLU A 198 24.78 10.68 3.04
N PRO A 199 25.41 9.60 3.55
CA PRO A 199 25.41 8.21 3.04
C PRO A 199 24.56 7.20 3.86
N ILE A 200 23.48 7.62 4.54
CA ILE A 200 22.72 6.75 5.44
C ILE A 200 21.98 5.65 4.63
N PRO A 201 21.93 4.36 5.07
CA PRO A 201 21.18 3.31 4.36
C PRO A 201 19.66 3.57 4.37
N ARG A 202 19.14 4.30 3.37
CA ARG A 202 17.79 4.90 3.41
C ARG A 202 16.65 3.88 3.33
N ALA A 203 16.83 2.85 2.51
CA ALA A 203 15.79 1.90 2.13
C ALA A 203 15.34 0.94 3.23
N THR A 204 16.24 0.58 4.15
CA THR A 204 15.90 -0.36 5.22
C THR A 204 15.17 0.33 6.39
N PHE A 205 15.37 1.63 6.62
CA PHE A 205 14.89 2.32 7.83
C PHE A 205 13.62 3.15 7.65
N SER A 206 13.34 3.69 6.46
CA SER A 206 12.19 4.57 6.22
C SER A 206 10.85 3.93 6.63
N MET A 207 10.60 2.70 6.18
CA MET A 207 9.37 1.97 6.48
C MET A 207 9.26 1.58 7.96
N PRO A 208 10.30 1.01 8.61
CA PRO A 208 10.27 0.75 10.04
C PRO A 208 10.04 1.98 10.90
N VAL A 209 10.65 3.12 10.56
CA VAL A 209 10.44 4.39 11.27
C VAL A 209 8.99 4.86 11.09
N LEU A 210 8.46 4.83 9.88
CA LEU A 210 7.06 5.18 9.64
C LEU A 210 6.12 4.25 10.41
N ALA A 211 6.38 2.94 10.42
CA ALA A 211 5.60 1.97 11.15
C ALA A 211 5.61 2.22 12.66
N LEU A 212 6.78 2.54 13.22
CA LEU A 212 6.93 2.91 14.62
C LEU A 212 6.08 4.15 14.96
N LEU A 213 6.21 5.22 14.18
CA LEU A 213 5.47 6.46 14.40
C LEU A 213 3.95 6.25 14.27
N ALA A 214 3.52 5.55 13.22
CA ALA A 214 2.12 5.25 12.99
C ALA A 214 1.54 4.35 14.09
N ALA A 215 2.27 3.33 14.53
CA ALA A 215 1.86 2.45 15.63
C ALA A 215 1.80 3.20 16.96
N LEU A 216 2.74 4.11 17.22
CA LEU A 216 2.76 4.94 18.42
C LEU A 216 1.54 5.88 18.47
N VAL A 217 1.33 6.68 17.42
CA VAL A 217 0.22 7.64 17.34
C VAL A 217 -1.12 6.92 17.39
N CYS A 218 -1.33 5.92 16.54
CA CYS A 218 -2.59 5.18 16.49
C CYS A 218 -2.83 4.40 17.78
N GLY A 219 -1.77 3.80 18.34
CA GLY A 219 -1.83 3.00 19.54
C GLY A 219 -2.22 3.82 20.76
N LEU A 220 -1.58 4.98 20.96
CA LEU A 220 -1.90 5.89 22.07
C LEU A 220 -3.33 6.42 21.95
N VAL A 221 -3.74 6.88 20.77
CA VAL A 221 -5.11 7.37 20.52
C VAL A 221 -6.14 6.27 20.79
N ALA A 222 -5.93 5.07 20.28
CA ALA A 222 -6.85 3.94 20.49
C ALA A 222 -6.89 3.48 21.95
N ARG A 223 -5.77 3.58 22.68
CA ARG A 223 -5.69 3.32 24.12
C ARG A 223 -6.51 4.35 24.91
N HIS A 224 -6.37 5.64 24.60
CA HIS A 224 -7.16 6.70 25.22
C HIS A 224 -8.67 6.54 24.96
N GLN A 225 -9.06 6.04 23.78
CA GLN A 225 -10.45 5.75 23.45
C GLN A 225 -11.00 4.44 24.05
N GLY A 226 -10.27 3.78 24.96
CA GLY A 226 -10.72 2.55 25.63
C GLY A 226 -10.95 1.36 24.69
N ARG A 227 -10.28 1.31 23.53
CA ARG A 227 -10.49 0.23 22.53
C ARG A 227 -10.02 -1.14 23.06
N SER A 228 -10.50 -2.20 22.41
CA SER A 228 -10.11 -3.59 22.70
C SER A 228 -8.60 -3.77 22.61
N ARG A 229 -8.01 -4.42 23.62
CA ARG A 229 -6.56 -4.68 23.68
C ARG A 229 -6.08 -5.56 22.54
N LEU A 230 -6.88 -6.55 22.10
CA LEU A 230 -6.51 -7.44 21.00
C LEU A 230 -6.38 -6.67 19.68
N TRP A 231 -7.39 -5.88 19.32
CA TRP A 231 -7.36 -5.11 18.07
C TRP A 231 -6.37 -3.96 18.12
N LEU A 232 -6.08 -3.44 19.32
CA LEU A 232 -5.01 -2.49 19.54
C LEU A 232 -3.64 -3.13 19.29
N ALA A 233 -3.36 -4.30 19.88
CA ALA A 233 -2.09 -5.00 19.73
C ALA A 233 -1.78 -5.33 18.27
N LEU A 234 -2.80 -5.74 17.50
CA LEU A 234 -2.65 -6.06 16.07
C LEU A 234 -2.60 -4.82 15.16
N SER A 235 -3.00 -3.64 15.64
CA SER A 235 -3.19 -2.47 14.78
C SER A 235 -1.92 -1.94 14.15
N GLY A 236 -0.79 -1.96 14.85
CA GLY A 236 0.47 -1.41 14.35
C GLY A 236 1.03 -2.17 13.15
N ALA A 237 0.64 -3.43 12.96
CA ALA A 237 1.12 -4.27 11.87
C ALA A 237 0.38 -4.05 10.54
N ILE A 238 -0.86 -3.54 10.56
CA ILE A 238 -1.75 -3.58 9.38
C ILE A 238 -1.27 -2.69 8.24
N GLY A 239 -0.88 -1.44 8.53
CA GLY A 239 -0.37 -0.53 7.51
C GLY A 239 0.91 -1.07 6.84
N PRO A 240 1.95 -1.42 7.61
CA PRO A 240 3.17 -2.00 7.07
C PRO A 240 2.95 -3.35 6.37
N LEU A 241 2.00 -4.16 6.85
CA LEU A 241 1.68 -5.46 6.22
C LEU A 241 1.23 -5.28 4.78
N LEU A 242 0.43 -4.25 4.46
CA LEU A 242 0.01 -3.99 3.09
C LEU A 242 1.20 -3.68 2.17
N VAL A 243 2.17 -2.91 2.66
CA VAL A 243 3.42 -2.60 1.94
C VAL A 243 4.28 -3.86 1.77
N ALA A 244 4.42 -4.64 2.84
CA ALA A 244 5.13 -5.91 2.82
C ALA A 244 4.53 -6.91 1.81
N MET A 245 3.20 -7.04 1.77
CA MET A 245 2.51 -7.88 0.79
C MET A 245 2.80 -7.42 -0.65
N ALA A 246 2.80 -6.11 -0.91
CA ALA A 246 3.14 -5.58 -2.22
C ALA A 246 4.58 -5.90 -2.65
N TYR A 247 5.53 -5.87 -1.71
CA TYR A 247 6.92 -6.27 -1.94
C TYR A 247 7.07 -7.78 -2.19
N VAL A 248 6.30 -8.62 -1.50
CA VAL A 248 6.27 -10.07 -1.78
C VAL A 248 5.68 -10.35 -3.16
N ILE A 249 4.67 -9.60 -3.58
CA ILE A 249 4.00 -9.75 -4.88
C ILE A 249 4.89 -9.25 -6.02
N GLY A 250 5.49 -8.07 -5.89
CA GLY A 250 6.37 -7.51 -6.92
C GLY A 250 7.73 -8.20 -6.99
N GLY A 251 8.14 -8.87 -5.91
CA GLY A 251 9.41 -9.59 -5.81
C GLY A 251 10.51 -8.75 -5.15
N PRO A 252 11.48 -9.41 -4.47
CA PRO A 252 12.56 -8.73 -3.76
C PRO A 252 13.64 -8.13 -4.69
N GLY A 253 13.59 -8.41 -5.99
CA GLY A 253 14.68 -8.13 -6.93
C GLY A 253 15.72 -9.26 -7.00
N VAL A 254 16.48 -9.33 -8.10
CA VAL A 254 17.44 -10.42 -8.37
C VAL A 254 18.83 -9.84 -8.63
N SER A 255 19.49 -9.28 -7.62
CA SER A 255 20.96 -9.21 -7.60
C SER A 255 21.50 -8.77 -6.24
N ARG A 256 22.52 -9.47 -5.71
CA ARG A 256 23.33 -8.96 -4.59
C ARG A 256 24.23 -7.79 -5.00
N ALA A 257 24.39 -7.54 -6.30
CA ALA A 257 25.22 -6.47 -6.84
C ALA A 257 24.48 -5.13 -7.00
N LEU A 258 23.13 -5.15 -7.07
CA LEU A 258 22.27 -3.96 -7.02
C LEU A 258 21.32 -4.12 -5.83
N THR A 259 21.80 -3.72 -4.65
CA THR A 259 21.16 -3.92 -3.34
C THR A 259 19.87 -3.14 -3.14
N ASP A 260 19.55 -2.22 -4.06
CA ASP A 260 18.49 -1.25 -3.86
C ASP A 260 17.19 -1.96 -3.49
N GLN A 261 16.50 -2.68 -4.38
CA GLN A 261 15.16 -3.21 -4.06
C GLN A 261 15.09 -4.16 -2.85
N ALA A 262 16.12 -4.98 -2.63
CA ALA A 262 16.19 -5.94 -1.54
C ALA A 262 16.14 -5.24 -0.16
N ASP A 263 16.76 -4.06 -0.03
CA ASP A 263 16.78 -3.31 1.22
C ASP A 263 15.40 -2.78 1.62
N ALA A 264 14.57 -2.37 0.65
CA ALA A 264 13.20 -1.96 0.97
C ALA A 264 12.27 -3.14 1.19
N TYR A 265 12.49 -4.25 0.50
CA TYR A 265 11.79 -5.49 0.80
C TYR A 265 12.02 -5.87 2.27
N LEU A 266 13.27 -5.88 2.73
CA LEU A 266 13.62 -6.14 4.13
C LEU A 266 13.07 -5.07 5.06
N GLY A 267 13.19 -3.80 4.72
CA GLY A 267 12.63 -2.68 5.49
C GLY A 267 11.12 -2.84 5.70
N ALA A 268 10.37 -3.23 4.66
CA ALA A 268 8.94 -3.48 4.74
C ALA A 268 8.60 -4.67 5.66
N MET A 269 9.37 -5.77 5.61
CA MET A 269 9.17 -6.91 6.53
C MET A 269 9.45 -6.53 7.98
N ILE A 270 10.57 -5.82 8.23
CA ILE A 270 10.94 -5.32 9.57
C ILE A 270 9.86 -4.38 10.10
N ALA A 271 9.29 -3.53 9.24
CA ALA A 271 8.24 -2.58 9.60
C ALA A 271 6.97 -3.28 10.14
N VAL A 272 6.63 -4.47 9.64
CA VAL A 272 5.52 -5.28 10.20
C VAL A 272 5.81 -5.67 11.64
N VAL A 273 7.02 -6.17 11.90
CA VAL A 273 7.45 -6.59 13.24
C VAL A 273 7.52 -5.40 14.20
N VAL A 274 8.12 -4.30 13.76
CA VAL A 274 8.23 -3.05 14.54
C VAL A 274 6.84 -2.52 14.89
N GLY A 275 5.95 -2.42 13.89
CA GLY A 275 4.58 -1.98 14.11
C GLY A 275 3.84 -2.85 15.12
N LEU A 276 3.92 -4.17 14.97
CA LEU A 276 3.31 -5.13 15.90
C LEU A 276 3.86 -5.01 17.31
N ALA A 277 5.19 -4.91 17.46
CA ALA A 277 5.85 -4.81 18.75
C ALA A 277 5.42 -3.54 19.50
N VAL A 278 5.48 -2.38 18.84
CA VAL A 278 5.10 -1.09 19.42
C VAL A 278 3.63 -1.10 19.85
N SER A 279 2.73 -1.56 18.98
CA SER A 279 1.29 -1.59 19.33
C SER A 279 0.97 -2.61 20.42
N SER A 280 1.70 -3.73 20.49
CA SER A 280 1.55 -4.73 21.55
C SER A 280 2.02 -4.20 22.91
N ILE A 281 3.15 -3.49 22.95
CA ILE A 281 3.64 -2.82 24.17
C ILE A 281 2.58 -1.82 24.68
N ILE A 282 2.04 -0.99 23.79
CA ILE A 282 1.00 -0.01 24.14
C ILE A 282 -0.29 -0.70 24.61
N ALA A 283 -0.64 -1.85 24.03
CA ALA A 283 -1.83 -2.61 24.42
C ALA A 283 -1.71 -3.25 25.80
N LEU A 284 -0.51 -3.72 26.16
CA LEU A 284 -0.23 -4.45 27.40
C LEU A 284 0.11 -3.54 28.58
N ALA A 285 0.56 -2.30 28.32
CA ALA A 285 0.93 -1.37 29.39
C ALA A 285 -0.21 -1.18 30.42
N PRO A 286 0.08 -1.15 31.74
CA PRO A 286 -0.94 -1.01 32.79
C PRO A 286 -1.80 0.24 32.57
N ARG A 287 -3.12 0.09 32.60
CA ARG A 287 -4.04 1.24 32.62
C ARG A 287 -4.07 1.74 34.06
N ARG A 288 -3.81 3.04 34.28
CA ARG A 288 -3.97 3.63 35.62
C ARG A 288 -5.43 3.39 36.07
N PRO A 289 -5.68 2.82 37.27
CA PRO A 289 -7.02 2.78 37.83
C PRO A 289 -7.48 4.20 38.19
N GLY A 290 -8.68 4.60 37.75
CA GLY A 290 -9.29 5.93 37.95
C GLY A 290 -8.97 6.88 36.78
N ILE A 291 -9.95 7.43 36.05
CA ILE A 291 -11.13 8.17 36.52
C ILE A 291 -12.39 7.60 35.82
N LEU A 292 -13.37 7.22 36.63
CA LEU A 292 -14.76 6.94 36.23
C LEU A 292 -15.47 8.26 35.89
#